data_AF-A0A5J4PS43-F1
#
_entry.id   AF-A0A5J4PS43-F1
#
_cell.length_a   1.000
_cell.length_b   1.000
_cell.length_c   1.000
_cell.angle_alpha   90.00
_cell.angle_beta   90.00
_cell.angle_gamma   90.00
#
_symmetry.space_group_name_H-M   'P 1'
#
loop_
_entity.id
_entity.type
_entity.pdbx_description
1 polymer ?
#
loop_
_entity_poly.entity_id
_entity_poly.type
_entity_poly.pdbx_seq_one_letter_code
_entity_poly.pdbx_strand_id
1 'polypeptide(L)'
;MGYSWKRARLSLKMFRNQERFDKQQQEIKSFMKLDKKDYIDLYFGDESHFGLVPNVPYAWQHKDEPLLLPCKKSQKLSVFGLINPDCKFYSHTTIGSLTSYTNPPSNSRFNPIEQRDRF
;
A
#
# COMPACT_ATOMS: atom_id res chain seq x y z
N MET A 1 3.84 -29.73 24.19
CA MET A 1 4.60 -29.46 22.96
C MET A 1 3.99 -28.23 22.29
N GLY A 2 4.60 -27.05 22.43
CA GLY A 2 3.96 -25.74 22.24
C GLY A 2 4.37 -24.98 20.97
N TYR A 3 4.47 -25.67 19.83
CA TYR A 3 4.79 -25.02 18.56
C TYR A 3 3.60 -25.08 17.61
N SER A 4 3.33 -23.96 16.94
CA SER A 4 2.30 -23.83 15.90
C SER A 4 2.96 -23.45 14.58
N TRP A 5 2.53 -24.05 13.48
CA TRP A 5 3.04 -23.72 12.15
C TRP A 5 2.61 -22.29 11.78
N LYS A 6 3.58 -21.39 11.67
CA LYS A 6 3.36 -19.99 11.31
C LYS A 6 4.38 -19.55 10.27
N ARG A 7 3.97 -18.69 9.34
CA ARG A 7 4.88 -18.06 8.37
C ARG A 7 5.93 -17.24 9.12
N ALA A 8 7.20 -17.45 8.80
CA ALA A 8 8.29 -16.59 9.28
C ALA A 8 8.07 -15.15 8.79
N ARG A 9 8.24 -14.18 9.68
CA ARG A 9 8.08 -12.75 9.36
C ARG A 9 9.44 -12.11 9.30
N LEU A 10 9.76 -11.47 8.17
CA LEU A 10 10.89 -10.55 8.11
C LEU A 10 10.56 -9.35 8.99
N SER A 11 11.45 -9.04 9.93
CA SER A 11 11.26 -7.94 10.87
C SER A 11 12.52 -7.10 10.94
N LEU A 12 12.38 -5.82 10.64
CA LEU A 12 13.45 -4.83 10.83
C LEU A 12 13.51 -4.32 12.27
N LYS A 13 12.76 -4.92 13.21
CA LYS A 13 12.71 -4.47 14.61
C LYS A 13 14.09 -4.45 15.28
N MET A 14 14.97 -5.38 14.91
CA MET A 14 16.35 -5.43 15.42
C MET A 14 17.26 -4.33 14.85
N PHE A 15 16.95 -3.78 13.68
CA PHE A 15 17.72 -2.73 13.01
C PHE A 15 17.08 -1.34 13.16
N ARG A 16 15.97 -1.23 13.90
CA ARG A 16 15.22 0.02 14.03
C ARG A 16 15.87 0.92 15.08
N ASN A 17 16.13 2.17 14.72
CA ASN A 17 16.41 3.20 15.73
C ASN A 17 15.15 3.44 16.58
N GLN A 18 15.24 3.08 17.86
CA GLN A 18 14.10 3.08 18.76
C GLN A 18 13.62 4.51 19.08
N GLU A 19 14.54 5.45 19.32
CA GLU A 19 14.20 6.84 19.64
C GLU A 19 13.45 7.53 18.50
N ARG A 20 13.92 7.36 17.26
CA ARG A 20 13.25 7.92 16.08
C ARG A 20 11.83 7.37 15.93
N PHE A 21 11.65 6.08 16.15
CA PHE A 21 10.33 5.47 16.06
C PHE A 21 9.39 5.98 17.17
N ASP A 22 9.87 6.07 18.40
CA ASP A 22 9.06 6.53 19.53
C ASP A 22 8.65 7.99 19.35
N LYS A 23 9.54 8.84 18.82
CA LYS A 23 9.21 10.22 18.42
C LYS A 23 8.10 10.24 17.36
N GLN A 24 8.24 9.49 16.28
CA GLN A 24 7.22 9.43 15.21
C GLN A 24 5.87 8.93 15.74
N GLN A 25 5.87 7.95 16.66
CA GLN A 25 4.66 7.47 17.32
C GLN A 25 4.00 8.55 18.18
N GLN A 26 4.78 9.36 18.90
CA GLN A 26 4.25 10.48 19.69
C GLN A 26 3.66 11.59 18.80
N GLU A 27 4.30 11.90 17.67
CA GLU A 27 3.80 12.86 16.69
C GLU A 27 2.45 12.40 16.11
N ILE A 28 2.35 11.16 15.65
CA ILE A 28 1.10 10.58 15.13
C ILE A 28 0.00 10.64 16.20
N LYS A 29 0.30 10.29 17.45
CA LYS A 29 -0.66 10.38 18.56
C LYS A 29 -1.12 11.82 18.80
N SER A 30 -0.23 12.79 18.64
CA SER A 30 -0.57 14.21 18.79
C SER A 30 -1.51 14.65 17.67
N PHE A 31 -1.25 14.25 16.42
CA PHE A 31 -2.15 14.54 15.30
C PHE A 31 -3.53 13.89 15.47
N MET A 32 -3.59 12.62 15.89
CA MET A 32 -4.86 11.96 16.18
C MET A 32 -5.67 12.67 17.29
N LYS A 33 -5.00 13.31 18.27
CA LYS A 33 -5.68 14.10 19.29
C LYS A 33 -6.23 15.42 18.76
N LEU A 34 -5.55 16.03 17.78
CA LEU A 34 -5.99 17.27 17.14
C LEU A 34 -7.17 17.01 16.20
N ASP A 35 -7.11 15.91 15.45
CA ASP A 35 -8.18 15.41 14.58
C ASP A 35 -9.46 15.15 15.38
N LYS A 36 -9.36 14.45 16.52
CA LYS A 36 -10.51 14.26 17.44
C LYS A 36 -11.11 15.55 18.03
N LYS A 37 -10.38 16.66 17.97
CA LYS A 37 -10.86 17.97 18.42
C LYS A 37 -11.31 18.84 17.25
N ASP A 38 -11.43 18.28 16.05
CA ASP A 38 -11.80 18.94 14.81
C ASP A 38 -10.89 20.13 14.43
N TYR A 39 -9.64 20.13 14.90
CA TYR A 39 -8.67 21.18 14.53
C TYR A 39 -8.01 20.92 13.17
N ILE A 40 -7.91 19.65 12.78
CA ILE A 40 -7.29 19.21 11.53
C ILE A 40 -8.08 18.02 10.97
N ASP A 41 -8.07 17.84 9.65
CA ASP A 41 -8.51 16.60 9.03
C ASP A 41 -7.29 15.68 8.79
N LEU A 42 -7.20 14.55 9.50
CA LEU A 42 -6.06 13.64 9.41
C LEU A 42 -6.30 12.50 8.41
N TYR A 43 -5.64 12.57 7.25
CA TYR A 43 -5.61 11.52 6.24
C TYR A 43 -4.30 10.72 6.29
N PHE A 44 -4.40 9.39 6.28
CA PHE A 44 -3.26 8.48 6.08
C PHE A 44 -3.14 8.13 4.61
N GLY A 45 -1.98 8.41 4.01
CA GLY A 45 -1.70 8.10 2.61
C GLY A 45 -0.75 6.92 2.46
N ASP A 46 -1.02 6.08 1.46
CA ASP A 46 -0.10 5.03 1.01
C ASP A 46 -0.18 4.81 -0.51
N GLU A 47 0.89 4.29 -1.09
CA GLU A 47 0.97 3.93 -2.51
C GLU A 47 1.13 2.42 -2.67
N SER A 48 0.19 1.81 -3.40
CA SER A 48 0.22 0.40 -3.76
C SER A 48 0.49 0.21 -5.25
N HIS A 49 1.43 -0.69 -5.56
CA HIS A 49 1.78 -1.03 -6.93
C HIS A 49 1.22 -2.41 -7.29
N PHE A 50 0.41 -2.47 -8.34
CA PHE A 50 -0.14 -3.70 -8.88
C PHE A 50 0.54 -4.01 -10.22
N GLY A 51 1.29 -5.10 -10.26
CA GLY A 51 1.84 -5.65 -11.50
C GLY A 51 1.05 -6.87 -11.95
N LEU A 52 0.93 -7.06 -13.27
CA LEU A 52 0.39 -8.30 -13.84
C LEU A 52 1.44 -9.43 -13.94
N VAL A 53 2.62 -9.23 -13.34
CA VAL A 53 3.63 -10.29 -13.27
C VAL A 53 3.16 -11.28 -12.20
N PRO A 54 2.79 -12.52 -12.56
CA PRO A 54 2.36 -13.50 -11.58
C PRO A 54 3.51 -13.76 -10.59
N ASN A 55 3.17 -13.80 -9.30
CA ASN A 55 4.09 -14.32 -8.29
C ASN A 55 4.36 -15.80 -8.63
N VAL A 56 5.62 -16.18 -8.85
CA VAL A 56 5.98 -17.55 -9.26
C VAL A 56 5.49 -18.50 -8.15
N PRO A 57 4.48 -19.33 -8.41
CA PRO A 57 3.96 -20.23 -7.40
C PRO A 57 5.00 -21.29 -7.07
N TYR A 58 5.09 -21.66 -5.80
CA TYR A 58 5.85 -22.83 -5.39
C TYR A 58 5.13 -24.09 -5.89
N ALA A 59 5.79 -24.85 -6.74
CA ALA A 59 5.31 -26.14 -7.23
C ALA A 59 6.40 -27.20 -7.03
N TRP A 60 5.98 -28.41 -6.65
CA TRP A 60 6.85 -29.58 -6.72
C TRP A 60 7.04 -29.92 -8.20
N GLN A 61 8.27 -29.80 -8.69
CA GLN A 61 8.60 -30.02 -10.10
C GLN A 61 9.67 -31.11 -10.20
N HIS A 62 9.52 -31.99 -11.19
CA HIS A 62 10.56 -32.95 -11.53
C HIS A 62 11.75 -32.19 -12.15
N LYS A 63 12.97 -32.64 -11.83
CA LYS A 63 14.21 -31.96 -12.21
C LYS A 63 14.36 -31.81 -13.74
N ASP A 64 13.73 -32.69 -14.50
CA ASP A 64 13.87 -32.78 -15.97
C ASP A 64 12.70 -32.13 -16.73
N GLU A 65 11.68 -31.63 -16.03
CA GLU A 65 10.51 -30.97 -16.66
C GLU A 65 10.14 -29.68 -15.91
N PRO A 66 10.72 -28.52 -16.31
CA PRO A 66 10.39 -27.24 -15.69
C PRO A 66 8.99 -26.76 -16.13
N LEU A 67 8.17 -26.36 -15.17
CA LEU A 67 6.87 -25.74 -15.41
C LEU A 67 7.05 -24.30 -15.89
N LEU A 68 6.85 -24.07 -17.18
CA LEU A 68 6.91 -22.74 -17.79
C LEU A 68 5.54 -22.07 -17.72
N LEU A 69 5.43 -21.00 -16.92
CA LEU A 69 4.22 -20.17 -16.89
C LEU A 69 4.34 -19.06 -17.94
N PRO A 70 3.33 -18.88 -18.82
CA PRO A 70 3.34 -17.78 -19.76
C PRO A 70 3.26 -16.47 -18.99
N CYS A 71 4.30 -15.62 -19.14
CA CYS A 71 4.37 -14.33 -18.47
C CYS A 71 4.55 -13.22 -19.51
N LYS A 72 3.70 -12.19 -19.43
CA LYS A 72 3.84 -10.96 -20.22
C LYS A 72 4.14 -9.81 -19.27
N LYS A 73 5.24 -9.10 -19.50
CA LYS A 73 5.53 -7.84 -18.80
C LYS A 73 4.47 -6.82 -19.21
N SER A 74 3.55 -6.49 -18.31
CA SER A 74 2.57 -5.42 -18.50
C SER A 74 2.98 -4.15 -17.76
N GLN A 75 2.34 -3.04 -18.12
CA GLN A 75 2.47 -1.79 -17.39
C GLN A 75 1.97 -1.98 -15.95
N LYS A 76 2.68 -1.38 -15.00
CA LYS A 76 2.32 -1.43 -13.58
C LYS A 76 1.24 -0.38 -13.32
N LEU A 77 0.23 -0.75 -12.55
CA LEU A 77 -0.80 0.15 -12.06
C LEU A 77 -0.37 0.63 -10.68
N SER A 78 -0.16 1.93 -10.51
CA SER A 78 0.08 2.55 -9.20
C SER A 78 -1.23 3.16 -8.71
N VAL A 79 -1.62 2.79 -7.49
CA VAL A 79 -2.81 3.32 -6.82
C VAL A 79 -2.33 4.07 -5.59
N PHE A 80 -2.62 5.36 -5.55
CA PHE A 80 -2.45 6.19 -4.36
C PHE A 80 -3.76 6.21 -3.59
N GLY A 81 -3.74 5.86 -2.31
CA GLY A 81 -4.91 5.84 -1.44
C GLY A 81 -4.72 6.76 -0.24
N LEU A 82 -5.75 7.53 0.11
CA LEU A 82 -5.88 8.29 1.34
C LEU A 82 -7.05 7.73 2.15
N ILE A 83 -6.85 7.49 3.45
CA ILE A 83 -7.89 7.00 4.36
C ILE A 83 -7.93 7.81 5.65
N ASN A 84 -9.14 8.15 6.10
CA ASN A 84 -9.36 8.77 7.42
C ASN A 84 -9.64 7.74 8.52
N PRO A 85 -9.49 8.14 9.80
CA PRO A 85 -9.97 7.37 10.95
C PRO A 85 -11.45 6.96 10.85
N ASP A 86 -12.28 7.78 10.20
CA ASP A 86 -13.71 7.50 9.92
C ASP A 86 -13.93 6.56 8.72
N CYS A 87 -12.88 5.90 8.23
CA CYS A 87 -12.90 5.00 7.07
C CYS A 87 -13.35 5.66 5.75
N LYS A 88 -13.29 7.00 5.64
CA LYS A 88 -13.46 7.69 4.35
C LYS A 88 -12.20 7.44 3.51
N PHE A 89 -12.39 6.88 2.32
CA PHE A 89 -11.31 6.45 1.44
C PHE A 89 -11.36 7.21 0.11
N TYR A 90 -10.22 7.76 -0.30
CA TYR A 90 -10.01 8.39 -1.59
C TYR A 90 -8.88 7.68 -2.31
N SER A 91 -9.08 7.31 -3.57
CA SER A 91 -8.03 6.71 -4.38
C SER A 91 -7.83 7.45 -5.69
N HIS A 92 -6.58 7.44 -6.15
CA HIS A 92 -6.21 7.88 -7.48
C HIS A 92 -5.39 6.79 -8.14
N THR A 93 -5.75 6.44 -9.37
CA THR A 93 -5.11 5.35 -10.11
C THR A 93 -4.34 5.93 -11.28
N THR A 94 -3.05 5.60 -11.37
CA THR A 94 -2.15 6.04 -12.42
C THR A 94 -1.49 4.84 -13.08
N ILE A 95 -1.28 4.92 -14.39
CA ILE A 95 -0.53 3.93 -15.15
C ILE A 95 0.93 4.38 -15.17
N GLY A 96 1.84 3.56 -14.62
CA GLY A 96 3.24 3.91 -14.46
C GLY A 96 3.59 4.48 -13.08
N SER A 97 4.79 5.05 -12.96
CA SER A 97 5.29 5.59 -11.68
C SER A 97 4.62 6.91 -11.33
N LEU A 98 4.25 7.08 -10.05
CA LEU A 98 3.84 8.39 -9.55
C LEU A 98 5.06 9.33 -9.53
N THR A 99 4.94 10.44 -10.26
CA THR A 99 5.85 11.58 -10.23
C THR A 99 5.15 12.80 -9.65
N SER A 100 5.90 13.81 -9.22
CA SER A 100 5.34 15.06 -8.66
C SER A 100 4.32 15.75 -9.57
N TYR A 101 4.44 15.56 -10.89
CA TYR A 101 3.55 16.14 -11.91
C TYR A 101 2.26 15.32 -12.14
N THR A 102 2.25 14.05 -11.74
CA THR A 102 1.09 13.16 -11.84
C THR A 102 0.26 13.09 -10.57
N ASN A 103 0.70 13.79 -9.50
CA ASN A 103 -0.10 13.94 -8.30
C ASN A 103 -1.30 14.83 -8.66
N PRO A 104 -2.55 14.45 -8.35
CA PRO A 104 -3.69 15.32 -8.61
C PRO A 104 -3.42 16.70 -7.97
N PRO A 105 -3.67 17.80 -8.69
CA PRO A 105 -3.46 19.14 -8.14
C PRO A 105 -4.26 19.24 -6.84
N SER A 106 -3.59 19.70 -5.79
CA SER A 106 -4.05 19.78 -4.39
C SER A 106 -5.38 20.53 -4.19
N ASN A 107 -5.97 21.08 -5.26
CA ASN A 107 -7.18 21.89 -5.25
C ASN A 107 -8.30 21.36 -6.18
N SER A 108 -8.15 20.18 -6.78
CA SER A 108 -9.27 19.52 -7.46
C SER A 108 -10.05 18.71 -6.42
N ARG A 109 -11.31 19.11 -6.19
CA ARG A 109 -12.24 18.37 -5.31
C ARG A 109 -12.19 16.89 -5.69
N PHE A 110 -11.78 16.06 -4.73
CA PHE A 110 -11.77 14.62 -4.84
C PHE A 110 -13.19 14.13 -5.08
N ASN A 111 -13.57 13.99 -6.35
CA ASN A 111 -14.85 13.40 -6.71
C ASN A 111 -14.76 11.89 -6.46
N PRO A 112 -15.71 11.29 -5.73
CA PRO A 112 -15.81 9.85 -5.58
C PRO A 112 -15.88 9.21 -6.97
N ILE A 113 -15.09 8.17 -7.19
CA ILE A 113 -15.03 7.45 -8.45
C ILE A 113 -16.42 6.85 -8.73
N GLU A 114 -17.15 7.41 -9.71
CA GLU A 114 -18.19 6.65 -10.39
C GLU A 114 -17.51 5.44 -11.02
N GLN A 115 -17.85 4.26 -10.51
CA GLN A 115 -17.51 2.99 -11.15
C GLN A 115 -18.17 2.99 -12.53
N ARG A 116 -17.42 3.35 -13.57
CA ARG A 116 -17.80 3.03 -14.95
C ARG A 116 -17.24 1.67 -15.28
N ASP A 117 -18.09 0.67 -15.12
CA ASP A 117 -17.94 -0.64 -15.74
C ASP A 117 -17.64 -0.46 -17.23
N ARG A 118 -16.49 -0.95 -17.67
CA ARG A 118 -16.32 -1.45 -19.03
C ARG A 118 -15.39 -2.65 -19.02
N PHE A 119 -15.98 -3.77 -19.41
CA PHE A 119 -15.34 -4.97 -19.93
C PHE A 119 -14.34 -4.64 -21.05
#